data_AF-A0A3D0RZL1-F1
#
_entry.id   AF-A0A3D0RZL1-F1
#
_cell.length_a   1.000
_cell.length_b   1.000
_cell.length_c   1.000
_cell.angle_alpha   90.00
_cell.angle_beta   90.00
_cell.angle_gamma   90.00
#
_symmetry.space_group_name_H-M   'P 1'
#
loop_
_entity.id
_entity.type
_entity.pdbx_description
1 polymer ?
#
loop_
_entity_poly.entity_id
_entity_poly.type
_entity_poly.pdbx_seq_one_letter_code
_entity_poly.pdbx_strand_id
1 'polypeptide(L)'
;MAAIATAPAPSATYEIDLEGEPSADLVARFAPCRVARRPAQTLLVSADASQDDLAELLQRVLAVGLPLEEVHRPALPGYVVRVYGELDDALLRYLRWPHVRLPEQAALLLDGPPARLHAVLRDCCRLGVGIERVRRVSHTSAAGPKA
;
A
#
# COMPACT_ATOMS: atom_id res chain seq x y z
N MET A 1 8.64 -15.55 37.97
CA MET A 1 7.95 -15.11 36.73
C MET A 1 8.99 -15.10 35.62
N ALA A 2 8.95 -16.09 34.71
CA ALA A 2 9.91 -16.19 33.61
C ALA A 2 9.57 -15.15 32.54
N ALA A 3 10.52 -14.27 32.24
CA ALA A 3 10.43 -13.37 31.10
C ALA A 3 10.50 -14.20 29.82
N ILE A 4 9.43 -14.20 29.04
CA ILE A 4 9.43 -14.77 27.69
C ILE A 4 10.35 -13.86 26.87
N ALA A 5 11.60 -14.29 26.69
CA ALA A 5 12.52 -13.66 25.76
C ALA A 5 11.89 -13.73 24.37
N THR A 6 11.28 -12.62 23.94
CA THR A 6 10.70 -12.52 22.61
C THR A 6 11.89 -12.54 21.65
N ALA A 7 12.04 -13.63 20.90
CA ALA A 7 13.08 -13.72 19.88
C ALA A 7 12.98 -12.47 18.97
N PRO A 8 14.12 -11.84 18.60
CA PRO A 8 14.07 -10.68 17.73
C PRO A 8 13.38 -11.07 16.43
N ALA A 9 12.30 -10.37 16.10
CA ALA A 9 11.55 -10.62 14.89
C ALA A 9 12.49 -10.53 13.66
N PRO A 10 12.36 -11.47 12.70
CA PRO A 10 13.28 -11.54 11.58
C PRO A 10 13.21 -10.26 10.75
N SER A 11 14.37 -9.82 10.23
CA SER A 11 14.46 -8.69 9.32
C SER A 11 13.59 -8.90 8.09
N ALA A 12 12.98 -7.81 7.61
CA ALA A 12 12.15 -7.81 6.43
C ALA A 12 12.33 -6.51 5.66
N THR A 13 11.79 -6.50 4.45
CA THR A 13 11.60 -5.28 3.69
C THR A 13 10.20 -4.77 3.94
N TYR A 14 10.10 -3.49 4.24
CA TYR A 14 8.85 -2.77 4.42
C TYR A 14 8.72 -1.74 3.33
N GLU A 15 7.52 -1.61 2.79
CA GLU A 15 7.15 -0.52 1.91
C GLU A 15 6.17 0.37 2.65
N ILE A 16 6.46 1.67 2.68
CA ILE A 16 5.68 2.69 3.36
C ILE A 16 5.24 3.67 2.29
N ASP A 17 3.96 3.65 1.95
CA ASP A 17 3.35 4.57 0.98
C ASP A 17 3.01 5.88 1.73
N LEU A 18 3.57 6.98 1.25
CA LEU A 18 3.43 8.33 1.81
C LEU A 18 2.51 9.15 0.93
N GLU A 19 1.70 10.01 1.54
CA GLU A 19 0.79 10.94 0.82
C GLU A 19 1.53 12.00 0.00
N GLY A 20 2.84 12.18 0.24
CA GLY A 20 3.68 13.12 -0.49
C GLY A 20 5.15 12.72 -0.46
N GLU A 21 6.00 13.54 -1.08
CA GLU A 21 7.43 13.26 -1.21
C GLU A 21 8.14 13.35 0.16
N PRO A 22 8.92 12.32 0.56
CA PRO A 22 9.66 12.37 1.82
C PRO A 22 10.75 13.43 1.76
N SER A 23 10.90 14.21 2.83
CA SER A 23 12.01 15.16 2.95
C SER A 23 13.38 14.47 2.88
N ALA A 24 14.38 15.17 2.33
CA ALA A 24 15.75 14.66 2.25
C ALA A 24 16.31 14.27 3.63
N ASP A 25 15.95 15.00 4.69
CA ASP A 25 16.34 14.72 6.06
C ASP A 25 15.78 13.38 6.57
N LEU A 26 14.53 13.08 6.23
CA LEU A 26 13.90 11.80 6.57
C LEU A 26 14.63 10.65 5.86
N VAL A 27 14.91 10.81 4.56
CA VAL A 27 15.61 9.80 3.76
C VAL A 27 17.03 9.58 4.28
N ALA A 28 17.78 10.64 4.55
CA ALA A 28 19.15 10.56 5.06
C ALA A 28 19.22 9.87 6.42
N ARG A 29 18.28 10.19 7.33
CA ARG A 29 18.22 9.62 8.68
C ARG A 29 18.01 8.12 8.70
N PHE A 30 17.30 7.58 7.71
CA PHE A 30 16.94 6.17 7.66
C PHE A 30 17.67 5.40 6.57
N ALA A 31 18.83 5.89 6.12
CA ALA A 31 19.70 5.16 5.20
C ALA A 31 20.23 3.83 5.80
N PRO A 32 20.39 2.76 4.99
CA PRO A 32 19.95 2.66 3.61
C PRO A 32 18.43 2.49 3.53
N CYS A 33 17.79 3.31 2.70
CA CYS A 33 16.40 3.20 2.28
C CYS A 33 16.30 3.65 0.83
N ARG A 34 15.32 3.15 0.08
CA ARG A 34 15.07 3.56 -1.31
C ARG A 34 13.76 4.32 -1.36
N VAL A 35 13.71 5.38 -2.16
CA VAL A 35 12.47 6.11 -2.46
C VAL A 35 12.07 5.74 -3.88
N ALA A 36 10.86 5.21 -4.04
CA ALA A 36 10.25 4.94 -5.32
C ALA A 36 9.03 5.86 -5.50
N ARG A 37 8.63 6.06 -6.76
CA ARG A 37 7.39 6.75 -7.09
C ARG A 37 6.29 5.73 -7.34
N ARG A 38 5.12 6.04 -6.83
CA ARG A 38 3.88 5.29 -7.00
C ARG A 38 2.99 6.09 -7.95
N PRO A 39 2.62 5.54 -9.13
CA PRO A 39 1.70 6.25 -10.01
C PRO A 39 0.37 6.47 -9.31
N ALA A 40 -0.39 7.47 -9.77
CA ALA A 40 -1.74 7.73 -9.28
C ALA A 40 -2.62 6.46 -9.36
N GLN A 41 -3.55 6.34 -8.42
CA GLN A 41 -4.40 5.16 -8.26
C GLN A 41 -5.84 5.55 -8.02
N THR A 42 -6.75 4.62 -8.30
CA THR A 42 -8.15 4.74 -7.90
C THR A 42 -8.47 3.66 -6.88
N LEU A 43 -8.87 4.09 -5.69
CA LEU A 43 -9.43 3.23 -4.65
C LEU A 43 -10.92 3.10 -4.87
N LEU A 44 -11.44 1.89 -4.98
CA LEU A 44 -12.87 1.58 -4.94
C LEU A 44 -13.15 1.03 -3.54
N VAL A 45 -13.91 1.77 -2.75
CA VAL A 45 -14.07 1.54 -1.31
C VAL A 45 -15.55 1.38 -0.99
N SER A 46 -15.90 0.32 -0.27
CA SER A 46 -17.23 0.19 0.31
C SER A 46 -17.14 -0.45 1.68
N ALA A 47 -17.72 0.19 2.70
CA ALA A 47 -17.77 -0.31 4.07
C ALA A 47 -18.80 -1.45 4.25
N ASP A 48 -19.85 -1.44 3.44
CA ASP A 48 -21.01 -2.33 3.62
C ASP A 48 -21.15 -3.38 2.50
N ALA A 49 -20.18 -3.45 1.58
CA ALA A 49 -20.23 -4.40 0.47
C ALA A 49 -20.16 -5.86 0.94
N SER A 50 -21.05 -6.67 0.38
CA SER A 50 -21.02 -8.12 0.50
C SER A 50 -19.93 -8.73 -0.39
N GLN A 51 -19.69 -10.03 -0.22
CA GLN A 51 -18.78 -10.78 -1.10
C GLN A 51 -19.32 -10.87 -2.53
N ASP A 52 -20.64 -10.90 -2.72
CA ASP A 52 -21.26 -10.93 -4.04
C ASP A 52 -21.11 -9.58 -4.75
N ASP A 53 -21.28 -8.47 -4.02
CA ASP A 53 -21.04 -7.13 -4.57
C ASP A 53 -19.58 -6.98 -5.02
N LEU A 54 -18.62 -7.49 -4.22
CA LEU A 54 -17.20 -7.52 -4.60
C LEU A 54 -16.99 -8.37 -5.87
N ALA A 55 -17.60 -9.55 -5.95
CA ALA A 55 -17.45 -10.43 -7.11
C ALA A 55 -17.96 -9.75 -8.38
N GLU A 56 -19.11 -9.07 -8.31
CA GLU A 56 -19.65 -8.29 -9.42
C GLU A 56 -18.71 -7.14 -9.81
N LEU A 57 -18.16 -6.42 -8.84
CA LEU A 57 -17.18 -5.36 -9.10
C LEU A 57 -15.95 -5.91 -9.84
N LEU A 58 -15.37 -7.00 -9.33
CA LEU A 58 -14.18 -7.60 -9.93
C LEU A 58 -14.46 -8.10 -11.35
N GLN A 59 -15.63 -8.67 -11.60
CA GLN A 59 -16.05 -9.04 -12.96
C GLN A 59 -16.10 -7.82 -13.88
N ARG A 60 -16.68 -6.71 -13.44
CA ARG A 60 -16.73 -5.46 -14.23
C ARG A 60 -15.34 -4.91 -14.51
N VAL A 61 -14.47 -4.84 -13.49
CA VAL A 61 -13.07 -4.37 -13.60
C VAL A 61 -12.31 -5.22 -14.63
N LEU A 62 -12.43 -6.54 -14.54
CA LEU A 62 -11.76 -7.46 -15.49
C LEU A 62 -12.34 -7.35 -16.89
N ALA A 63 -13.66 -7.18 -17.04
CA ALA A 63 -14.32 -7.08 -18.34
C ALA A 63 -13.87 -5.86 -19.14
N VAL A 64 -13.56 -4.74 -18.47
CA VAL A 64 -13.02 -3.53 -19.12
C VAL A 64 -11.48 -3.52 -19.21
N GLY A 65 -10.82 -4.60 -18.79
CA GLY A 65 -9.37 -4.74 -18.88
C GLY A 65 -8.59 -3.83 -17.93
N LEU A 66 -9.20 -3.40 -16.81
CA LEU A 66 -8.54 -2.51 -15.87
C LEU A 66 -7.46 -3.25 -15.05
N PRO A 67 -6.26 -2.68 -14.91
CA PRO A 67 -5.16 -3.27 -14.16
C PRO A 67 -5.44 -3.21 -12.65
N LEU A 68 -5.86 -4.36 -12.10
CA LEU A 68 -6.03 -4.56 -10.68
C LEU A 68 -4.68 -4.63 -9.98
N GLU A 69 -4.46 -3.80 -8.97
CA GLU A 69 -3.27 -3.88 -8.14
C GLU A 69 -3.50 -4.79 -6.93
N GLU A 70 -4.60 -4.57 -6.22
CA GLU A 70 -4.81 -5.21 -4.93
C GLU A 70 -6.29 -5.22 -4.55
N VAL A 71 -6.70 -6.28 -3.84
CA VAL A 71 -7.99 -6.37 -3.16
C VAL A 71 -7.68 -6.73 -1.72
N HIS A 72 -8.11 -5.91 -0.78
CA HIS A 72 -7.98 -6.24 0.64
C HIS A 72 -9.24 -5.89 1.42
N ARG A 73 -9.45 -6.65 2.50
CA ARG A 73 -10.49 -6.43 3.49
C ARG A 73 -9.83 -5.80 4.72
N PRO A 74 -10.02 -4.49 4.98
CA PRO A 74 -9.47 -3.87 6.19
C PRO A 74 -10.07 -4.48 7.46
N ALA A 75 -9.53 -4.12 8.63
CA ALA A 75 -10.04 -4.60 9.92
C ALA A 75 -11.46 -4.11 10.25
N LEU A 76 -11.95 -3.10 9.53
CA LEU A 76 -13.35 -2.67 9.53
C LEU A 76 -14.12 -3.44 8.44
N PRO A 77 -15.44 -3.66 8.59
CA PRO A 77 -16.24 -4.26 7.52
C PRO A 77 -16.06 -3.44 6.23
N GLY A 78 -15.96 -4.14 5.11
CA GLY A 78 -15.83 -3.53 3.79
C GLY A 78 -14.74 -4.12 2.91
N TYR A 79 -14.66 -3.62 1.69
CA TYR A 79 -13.66 -3.97 0.71
C TYR A 79 -13.00 -2.72 0.14
N VAL A 80 -11.69 -2.81 -0.04
CA VAL A 80 -10.89 -1.84 -0.78
C VAL A 80 -10.28 -2.54 -1.98
N VAL A 81 -10.62 -2.06 -3.16
CA VAL A 81 -10.08 -2.53 -4.44
C VAL A 81 -9.24 -1.41 -5.03
N ARG A 82 -7.95 -1.67 -5.26
CA ARG A 82 -7.01 -0.72 -5.86
C ARG A 82 -6.84 -1.01 -7.35
N VAL A 83 -7.04 0.02 -8.17
CA VAL A 83 -6.80 -0.02 -9.61
C VAL A 83 -5.70 0.98 -9.96
N TYR A 84 -4.76 0.58 -10.82
CA TYR A 84 -3.73 1.49 -11.30
C TYR A 84 -4.33 2.59 -12.17
N GLY A 85 -3.84 3.82 -11.98
CA GLY A 85 -4.26 4.99 -12.73
C GLY A 85 -5.50 5.69 -12.18
N GLU A 86 -5.78 6.86 -12.75
CA GLU A 86 -6.99 7.61 -12.48
C GLU A 86 -8.10 7.15 -13.43
N LEU A 87 -9.15 6.57 -12.87
CA LEU A 87 -10.32 6.20 -13.66
C LEU A 87 -11.13 7.46 -14.01
N ASP A 88 -11.50 7.55 -15.28
CA ASP A 88 -12.39 8.61 -15.75
C ASP A 88 -13.83 8.44 -15.20
N ASP A 89 -14.61 9.51 -15.31
CA ASP A 89 -15.96 9.53 -14.75
C ASP A 89 -16.93 8.56 -15.46
N ALA A 90 -16.65 8.13 -16.69
CA ALA A 90 -17.47 7.15 -17.39
C ALA A 90 -17.25 5.75 -16.84
N LEU A 91 -15.98 5.36 -16.64
CA LEU A 91 -15.60 4.11 -15.99
C LEU A 91 -16.08 4.06 -14.54
N LEU A 92 -15.92 5.14 -13.78
CA LEU A 92 -16.41 5.21 -12.40
C LEU A 92 -17.93 5.04 -12.30
N ARG A 93 -18.69 5.66 -13.21
CA ARG A 93 -20.14 5.47 -13.31
C ARG A 93 -20.53 4.04 -13.72
N TYR A 94 -19.76 3.41 -14.60
CA TYR A 94 -19.97 2.03 -15.01
C TYR A 94 -19.73 1.04 -13.84
N LEU A 95 -18.66 1.26 -13.07
CA LEU A 95 -18.33 0.42 -11.92
C LEU A 95 -19.37 0.55 -10.80
N ARG A 96 -20.02 1.71 -10.67
CA ARG A 96 -21.06 2.01 -9.66
C ARG A 96 -20.60 1.75 -8.23
N TRP A 97 -19.34 2.06 -7.95
CA TRP A 97 -18.73 1.85 -6.64
C TRP A 97 -18.22 3.19 -6.07
N PRO A 98 -18.35 3.43 -4.75
CA PRO A 98 -17.74 4.60 -4.15
C PRO A 98 -16.23 4.56 -4.33
N HIS A 99 -15.61 5.72 -4.55
CA HIS A 99 -14.21 5.78 -4.92
C HIS A 99 -13.48 6.98 -4.33
N VAL A 100 -12.16 6.85 -4.24
CA VAL A 100 -11.22 7.91 -3.87
C VAL A 100 -10.09 7.89 -4.90
N ARG A 101 -9.75 9.06 -5.45
CA ARG A 101 -8.55 9.22 -6.28
C ARG A 101 -7.36 9.45 -5.37
N LEU A 102 -6.33 8.63 -5.53
CA LEU A 102 -5.04 8.83 -4.90
C LEU A 102 -4.11 9.48 -5.93
N PRO A 103 -3.50 10.64 -5.61
CA PRO A 103 -2.50 11.25 -6.48
C PRO A 103 -1.25 10.37 -6.56
N GLU A 104 -0.27 10.79 -7.36
CA GLU A 104 1.07 10.19 -7.33
C GLU A 104 1.63 10.25 -5.89
N GLN A 105 2.18 9.14 -5.42
CA GLN A 105 2.67 8.96 -4.05
C GLN A 105 4.16 8.63 -4.06
N ALA A 106 4.80 8.77 -2.92
CA ALA A 106 6.15 8.25 -2.70
C ALA A 106 6.09 6.97 -1.87
N ALA A 107 6.89 5.97 -2.24
CA ALA A 107 7.05 4.73 -1.49
C ALA A 107 8.46 4.65 -0.91
N LEU A 108 8.56 4.58 0.42
CA LEU A 108 9.81 4.34 1.12
C LEU A 108 10.00 2.83 1.33
N LEU A 109 11.04 2.28 0.71
CA LEU A 109 11.47 0.89 0.87
C LEU A 109 12.56 0.82 1.95
N LEU A 110 12.23 0.12 3.04
CA LEU A 110 13.04 0.04 4.24
C LEU A 110 13.38 -1.42 4.55
N ASP A 111 14.67 -1.75 4.50
CA ASP A 111 15.17 -3.05 4.92
C ASP A 111 15.56 -3.01 6.40
N GLY A 112 15.07 -3.95 7.21
CA GLY A 112 15.52 -4.06 8.60
C GLY A 112 14.54 -4.76 9.55
N PRO A 113 14.82 -4.67 10.86
CA PRO A 113 13.92 -5.20 11.89
C PRO A 113 12.69 -4.31 12.10
N PRO A 114 11.60 -4.81 12.68
CA PRO A 114 10.39 -4.02 12.97
C PRO A 114 10.65 -2.76 13.82
N ALA A 115 11.66 -2.78 14.69
CA ALA A 115 12.06 -1.60 15.47
C ALA A 115 12.47 -0.42 14.58
N ARG A 116 13.10 -0.70 13.44
CA ARG A 116 13.46 0.33 12.45
C ARG A 116 12.23 0.91 11.76
N LEU A 117 11.27 0.05 11.38
CA LEU A 117 9.98 0.49 10.86
C LEU A 117 9.28 1.42 11.87
N HIS A 118 9.14 1.01 13.13
CA HIS A 118 8.49 1.83 14.15
C HIS A 118 9.18 3.18 14.34
N ALA A 119 10.52 3.22 14.27
CA ALA A 119 11.26 4.48 14.34
C ALA A 119 10.92 5.42 13.16
N VAL A 120 10.81 4.87 11.94
CA VAL A 120 10.40 5.63 10.75
C VAL A 120 8.97 6.15 10.90
N LEU A 121 8.02 5.27 11.24
CA LEU A 121 6.60 5.67 11.37
C LEU A 121 6.42 6.76 12.43
N ARG A 122 7.11 6.65 13.56
CA ARG A 122 7.11 7.69 14.59
C ARG A 122 7.65 9.02 14.07
N ASP A 123 8.74 9.01 13.29
CA ASP A 123 9.32 10.22 12.72
C ASP A 123 8.40 10.83 11.66
N CYS A 124 7.75 10.02 10.81
CA CYS A 124 6.71 10.49 9.89
C CYS A 124 5.57 11.20 10.64
N CYS A 125 5.03 10.59 11.70
CA CYS A 125 3.98 11.20 12.51
C CYS A 125 4.45 12.52 13.15
N ARG A 126 5.68 12.57 13.69
CA ARG A 126 6.22 13.78 14.31
C ARG A 126 6.41 14.92 13.29
N LEU A 127 6.78 14.59 12.06
CA LEU A 127 7.03 15.55 10.99
C LEU A 127 5.77 15.91 10.19
N GLY A 128 4.61 15.33 10.53
CA GLY A 128 3.36 15.55 9.80
C GLY A 128 3.34 14.95 8.40
N VAL A 129 4.19 13.95 8.13
CA VAL A 129 4.18 13.24 6.85
C VAL A 129 3.03 12.23 6.88
N GLY A 130 2.03 12.45 6.02
CA GLY A 130 0.90 11.54 5.86
C GLY A 130 1.37 10.15 5.42
N ILE A 131 0.99 9.13 6.17
CA ILE A 131 1.21 7.72 5.83
C ILE A 131 -0.11 7.18 5.32
N GLU A 132 -0.13 6.74 4.07
CA GLU A 132 -1.31 6.05 3.55
C GLU A 132 -1.27 4.59 4.01
N ARG A 133 -0.14 3.91 3.76
CA ARG A 133 -0.03 2.47 3.96
C ARG A 133 1.33 2.04 4.43
N VAL A 134 1.34 0.93 5.17
CA VAL A 134 2.55 0.19 5.49
C VAL A 134 2.31 -1.28 5.16
N ARG A 135 3.21 -1.89 4.38
CA ARG A 135 3.18 -3.34 4.15
C ARG A 135 4.55 -3.97 4.27
N ARG A 136 4.57 -5.21 4.73
CA ARG A 136 5.75 -6.06 4.65
C ARG A 136 5.79 -6.65 3.25
N VAL A 137 6.88 -6.40 2.52
CA VAL A 137 7.10 -6.99 1.20
C VAL A 137 8.10 -8.13 1.35
N SER A 138 7.69 -9.34 0.97
CA SER A 138 8.64 -10.42 0.76
C SER A 138 9.35 -10.11 -0.54
N HIS A 139 10.68 -9.99 -0.52
CA HIS A 139 11.44 -10.12 -1.75
C HIS A 139 11.26 -11.57 -2.24
N THR A 140 10.24 -11.82 -3.04
CA THR A 140 10.33 -12.89 -4.03
C THR A 140 11.48 -12.45 -4.92
N SER A 141 12.64 -13.06 -4.71
CA SER A 141 13.76 -12.96 -5.64
C SER A 141 13.19 -13.11 -7.03
N ALA A 142 13.28 -12.06 -7.84
CA ALA A 142 12.97 -12.14 -9.24
C ALA A 142 13.87 -13.24 -9.81
N ALA A 143 13.32 -14.43 -10.00
CA ALA A 143 13.90 -15.42 -10.88
C ALA A 143 13.94 -14.71 -12.24
N GLY A 144 15.12 -14.18 -12.57
CA GLY A 144 15.38 -13.68 -13.90
C GLY A 144 15.03 -14.77 -14.91
N PRO A 145 14.52 -14.40 -16.10
CA PRO A 145 14.37 -15.39 -17.16
C PRO A 145 15.75 -15.98 -17.41
N LYS A 146 15.93 -17.26 -17.07
CA LYS A 146 17.04 -18.03 -17.65
C LYS A 146 16.75 -18.08 -19.15
N ALA A 147 17.64 -17.47 -19.91
CA ALA A 147 17.79 -17.67 -21.34
C ALA A 147 18.04 -19.15 -21.65
#